data_AF-A0A4R0NB78-F1
#
_entry.id   AF-A0A4R0NB78-F1
#
_cell.length_a   1.000
_cell.length_b   1.000
_cell.length_c   1.000
_cell.angle_alpha   90.00
_cell.angle_beta   90.00
_cell.angle_gamma   90.00
#
_symmetry.space_group_name_H-M   'P 1'
#
loop_
_entity.id
_entity.type
_entity.pdbx_description
1 polymer ?
#
loop_
_entity_poly.entity_id
_entity_poly.type
_entity_poly.pdbx_seq_one_letter_code
_entity_poly.pdbx_strand_id
1 'polypeptide(L)'
;MKGIKVYALLLMLSITAIAVKAQDIIVISEGNFVRGTIQGTDFSTVMLKNDDGNISPYKAKDIKEFLWNGETYVSKPIVIKKRMELRFFKVVERGAVNLYSIGGNGAAEQPQEKRRRIQPSVGIGGGTGGFGGFGGGVGITIGGGRNRDDDQPRAVAPTAYFIERFGTGPMVELPVNGGNSEGKNQQIKNVLLQKLINDEDLAERIKTTETFDAKLIKAYVAAYNEMHK
;
A
#
# COMPACT_ATOMS: atom_id res chain seq x y z
N MET A 1 -47.14 -22.18 -21.74
CA MET A 1 -47.05 -21.07 -20.75
C MET A 1 -45.98 -21.24 -19.67
N LYS A 2 -45.60 -22.46 -19.23
CA LYS A 2 -44.60 -22.64 -18.16
C LYS A 2 -43.15 -22.29 -18.57
N GLY A 3 -42.76 -22.58 -19.82
CA GLY A 3 -41.40 -22.28 -20.31
C GLY A 3 -41.06 -20.78 -20.37
N ILE A 4 -42.04 -19.93 -20.74
CA ILE A 4 -41.86 -18.47 -20.80
C ILE A 4 -41.50 -17.90 -19.42
N LYS A 5 -42.09 -18.44 -18.35
CA LYS A 5 -41.79 -18.01 -16.97
C LYS A 5 -40.35 -18.37 -16.56
N VAL A 6 -39.85 -19.53 -17.00
CA VAL A 6 -38.48 -19.96 -16.74
C VAL A 6 -37.48 -19.09 -17.51
N TYR A 7 -37.73 -18.82 -18.79
CA TYR A 7 -36.89 -17.92 -19.58
C TYR A 7 -36.89 -16.48 -19.03
N ALA A 8 -38.05 -15.97 -18.59
CA ALA A 8 -38.14 -14.66 -17.95
C ALA A 8 -37.35 -14.60 -16.63
N LEU A 9 -37.41 -15.66 -15.81
CA LEU A 9 -36.62 -15.76 -14.58
C LEU A 9 -35.12 -15.77 -14.88
N LEU A 10 -34.69 -16.55 -15.88
CA LEU A 10 -33.28 -16.68 -16.27
C LEU A 10 -32.74 -15.38 -16.88
N LEU A 11 -33.57 -14.67 -17.65
CA LEU A 11 -33.27 -13.34 -18.17
C LEU A 11 -33.16 -12.30 -17.04
N MET A 12 -34.06 -12.34 -16.06
CA MET A 12 -33.98 -11.45 -14.90
C MET A 12 -32.71 -11.71 -14.06
N LEU A 13 -32.34 -12.97 -13.88
CA LEU A 13 -31.13 -13.38 -13.14
C LEU A 13 -29.84 -12.96 -13.88
N SER A 14 -29.86 -12.95 -15.21
CA SER A 14 -28.71 -12.52 -16.03
C SER A 14 -28.61 -11.00 -16.13
N ILE A 15 -29.71 -10.24 -16.04
CA ILE A 15 -29.68 -8.78 -15.93
C ILE A 15 -29.12 -8.33 -14.57
N THR A 16 -29.39 -9.07 -13.49
CA THR A 16 -28.77 -8.80 -12.18
C THR A 16 -27.28 -9.14 -12.12
N ALA A 17 -26.75 -9.87 -13.10
CA ALA A 17 -25.33 -10.20 -13.21
C ALA A 17 -24.50 -9.13 -13.96
N ILE A 18 -25.12 -8.03 -14.39
CA ILE A 18 -24.37 -6.88 -14.92
C ILE A 18 -23.52 -6.33 -13.79
N ALA A 19 -22.21 -6.57 -13.92
CA ALA A 19 -21.18 -6.36 -12.91
C ALA A 19 -21.31 -5.02 -12.19
N VAL A 20 -21.80 -5.06 -10.95
CA VAL A 20 -21.57 -4.00 -9.98
C VAL A 20 -20.06 -3.91 -9.80
N LYS A 21 -19.41 -2.96 -10.48
CA LYS A 21 -18.03 -2.62 -10.17
C LYS A 21 -18.01 -2.07 -8.76
N ALA A 22 -17.28 -2.73 -7.87
CA ALA A 22 -17.04 -2.20 -6.54
C ALA A 22 -16.49 -0.77 -6.69
N GLN A 23 -17.20 0.22 -6.13
CA GLN A 23 -16.69 1.57 -6.03
C GLN A 23 -15.74 1.63 -4.85
N ASP A 24 -14.54 2.10 -5.11
CA ASP A 24 -13.58 2.46 -4.08
C ASP A 24 -13.97 3.80 -3.46
N ILE A 25 -13.51 4.04 -2.24
CA ILE A 25 -13.87 5.23 -1.45
C ILE A 25 -12.60 5.86 -0.90
N ILE A 26 -12.49 7.18 -1.05
CA ILE A 26 -11.49 8.00 -0.36
C ILE A 26 -12.19 8.85 0.69
N VAL A 27 -11.79 8.73 1.94
CA VAL A 27 -12.30 9.53 3.06
C VAL A 27 -11.32 10.66 3.33
N ILE A 28 -11.70 11.87 2.95
CA ILE A 28 -10.91 13.09 3.17
C ILE A 28 -10.99 13.47 4.66
N SER A 29 -12.21 13.59 5.16
CA SER A 29 -12.52 13.85 6.57
C SER A 29 -13.86 13.19 6.95
N GLU A 30 -14.24 13.26 8.22
CA GLU A 30 -15.53 12.73 8.66
C GLU A 30 -16.69 13.39 7.89
N GLY A 31 -17.52 12.57 7.25
CA GLY A 31 -18.61 13.03 6.39
C GLY A 31 -18.20 13.53 5.00
N ASN A 32 -16.90 13.67 4.70
CA ASN A 32 -16.39 14.11 3.40
C ASN A 32 -15.62 12.98 2.72
N PHE A 33 -16.24 12.36 1.72
CA PHE A 33 -15.65 11.26 0.97
C PHE A 33 -15.93 11.39 -0.53
N VAL A 34 -15.05 10.82 -1.32
CA VAL A 34 -15.15 10.76 -2.79
C VAL A 34 -15.20 9.30 -3.19
N ARG A 35 -16.11 8.97 -4.11
CA ARG A 35 -16.23 7.62 -4.69
C ARG A 35 -15.63 7.59 -6.09
N GLY A 36 -15.09 6.45 -6.47
CA GLY A 36 -14.54 6.25 -7.80
C GLY A 36 -13.86 4.89 -7.93
N THR A 37 -12.89 4.79 -8.82
CA THR A 37 -12.07 3.58 -8.97
C THR A 37 -10.61 3.94 -8.76
N ILE A 38 -9.98 3.37 -7.73
CA ILE A 38 -8.57 3.58 -7.45
C ILE A 38 -7.75 2.84 -8.51
N GLN A 39 -6.91 3.59 -9.21
CA GLN A 39 -6.01 3.05 -10.24
C GLN A 39 -4.69 2.55 -9.65
N GLY A 40 -4.30 3.08 -8.50
CA GLY A 40 -3.08 2.67 -7.80
C GLY A 40 -2.67 3.62 -6.71
N THR A 41 -1.65 3.23 -5.96
CA THR A 41 -1.05 4.04 -4.88
C THR A 41 0.47 3.83 -4.83
N ASP A 42 1.20 4.86 -4.37
CA ASP A 42 2.65 4.80 -4.11
C ASP A 42 2.97 4.90 -2.60
N PHE A 43 2.00 4.56 -1.74
CA PHE A 43 2.02 4.74 -0.29
C PHE A 43 2.07 6.19 0.21
N SER A 44 2.25 7.19 -0.64
CA SER A 44 2.12 8.62 -0.31
C SER A 44 0.96 9.30 -1.02
N THR A 45 0.51 8.72 -2.13
CA THR A 45 -0.51 9.25 -3.02
C THR A 45 -1.39 8.09 -3.49
N VAL A 46 -2.68 8.33 -3.62
CA VAL A 46 -3.66 7.41 -4.23
C VAL A 46 -4.29 8.10 -5.43
N MET A 47 -4.41 7.37 -6.54
CA MET A 47 -4.95 7.86 -7.80
C MET A 47 -6.40 7.40 -7.94
N LEU A 48 -7.36 8.32 -7.86
CA LEU A 48 -8.77 8.01 -8.01
C LEU A 48 -9.25 8.43 -9.40
N LYS A 49 -9.87 7.49 -10.13
CA LYS A 49 -10.63 7.80 -11.33
C LYS A 49 -12.09 8.08 -10.94
N ASN A 50 -12.55 9.30 -11.18
CA ASN A 50 -13.93 9.70 -10.96
C ASN A 50 -14.84 9.19 -12.08
N ASP A 51 -16.15 9.29 -11.90
CA ASP A 51 -17.15 8.85 -12.90
C ASP A 51 -17.01 9.58 -14.24
N ASP A 52 -16.57 10.84 -14.23
CA ASP A 52 -16.27 11.64 -15.43
C ASP A 52 -15.02 11.17 -16.20
N GLY A 53 -14.34 10.13 -15.69
CA GLY A 53 -13.12 9.59 -16.28
C GLY A 53 -11.83 10.35 -15.92
N ASN A 54 -11.94 11.48 -15.21
CA ASN A 54 -10.81 12.26 -14.71
C ASN A 54 -10.08 11.53 -13.57
N ILE A 55 -8.75 11.57 -13.59
CA ILE A 55 -7.90 10.97 -12.56
C ILE A 55 -7.41 12.08 -11.62
N SER A 56 -7.74 11.96 -10.33
CA SER A 56 -7.37 12.91 -9.28
C SER A 56 -6.39 12.27 -8.29
N PRO A 57 -5.21 12.88 -8.06
CA PRO A 57 -4.26 12.42 -7.04
C PRO A 57 -4.64 12.94 -5.65
N TYR A 58 -4.68 12.06 -4.65
CA TYR A 58 -4.86 12.41 -3.24
C TYR A 58 -3.65 12.00 -2.42
N LYS A 59 -3.06 12.94 -1.67
CA LYS A 59 -1.87 12.66 -0.83
C LYS A 59 -2.28 12.15 0.55
N ALA A 60 -1.40 11.38 1.19
CA ALA A 60 -1.60 10.88 2.55
C ALA A 60 -1.82 11.98 3.59
N LYS A 61 -1.25 13.17 3.35
CA LYS A 61 -1.50 14.32 4.22
C LYS A 61 -2.91 14.93 4.10
N ASP A 62 -3.59 14.67 2.99
CA ASP A 62 -4.84 15.34 2.63
C ASP A 62 -6.06 14.42 2.84
N ILE A 63 -5.86 13.12 3.13
CA ILE A 63 -6.95 12.16 3.35
C ILE A 63 -6.69 11.26 4.57
N LYS A 64 -7.76 10.87 5.26
CA LYS A 64 -7.72 10.04 6.47
C LYS A 64 -7.49 8.57 6.15
N GLU A 65 -8.31 8.04 5.24
CA GLU A 65 -8.31 6.64 4.85
C GLU A 65 -8.90 6.45 3.46
N PHE A 66 -8.64 5.30 2.84
CA PHE A 66 -9.31 4.88 1.62
C PHE A 66 -9.54 3.36 1.62
N LEU A 67 -10.56 2.95 0.88
CA LEU A 67 -10.90 1.54 0.66
C LEU A 67 -10.55 1.20 -0.77
N TRP A 68 -9.72 0.17 -0.95
CA TRP A 68 -9.28 -0.29 -2.25
C TRP A 68 -9.31 -1.82 -2.29
N ASN A 69 -10.05 -2.40 -3.25
CA ASN A 69 -10.17 -3.85 -3.42
C ASN A 69 -10.62 -4.59 -2.14
N GLY A 70 -11.52 -3.99 -1.37
CA GLY A 70 -12.01 -4.55 -0.10
C GLY A 70 -11.05 -4.39 1.08
N GLU A 71 -9.87 -3.80 0.88
CA GLU A 71 -8.88 -3.54 1.91
C GLU A 71 -8.92 -2.08 2.35
N THR A 72 -8.72 -1.83 3.63
CA THR A 72 -8.67 -0.46 4.18
C THR A 72 -7.24 0.01 4.30
N TYR A 73 -6.97 1.23 3.86
CA TYR A 73 -5.68 1.90 3.99
C TYR A 73 -5.85 3.18 4.78
N VAL A 74 -4.97 3.43 5.74
CA VAL A 74 -5.03 4.59 6.64
C VAL A 74 -3.76 5.43 6.54
N SER A 75 -3.91 6.75 6.63
CA SER A 75 -2.77 7.66 6.70
C SER A 75 -2.18 7.69 8.12
N LYS A 76 -0.90 7.35 8.25
CA LYS A 76 -0.19 7.35 9.54
C LYS A 76 1.21 7.98 9.40
N PRO A 77 1.69 8.66 10.46
CA PRO A 77 3.03 9.19 10.48
C PRO A 77 4.07 8.08 10.66
N ILE A 78 5.16 8.16 9.89
CA ILE A 78 6.34 7.29 10.01
C ILE A 78 7.61 8.14 9.94
N VAL A 79 8.64 7.73 10.69
CA VAL A 79 9.94 8.39 10.68
C VAL A 79 10.84 7.72 9.65
N ILE A 80 11.15 8.42 8.56
CA ILE A 80 12.07 7.97 7.50
C ILE A 80 13.27 8.92 7.49
N LYS A 81 14.49 8.39 7.68
CA LYS A 81 15.74 9.20 7.66
C LYS A 81 15.66 10.46 8.53
N LYS A 82 15.09 10.34 9.73
CA LYS A 82 14.87 11.43 10.71
C LYS A 82 13.81 12.48 10.31
N ARG A 83 13.02 12.24 9.26
CA ARG A 83 11.88 13.09 8.89
C ARG A 83 10.58 12.35 9.12
N MET A 84 9.61 13.03 9.71
CA MET A 84 8.24 12.54 9.83
C MET A 84 7.54 12.72 8.49
N GLU A 85 7.06 11.63 7.91
CA GLU A 85 6.28 11.60 6.69
C GLU A 85 4.95 10.90 6.94
N LEU A 86 3.89 11.32 6.24
CA LEU A 86 2.61 10.60 6.24
C LEU A 86 2.62 9.58 5.10
N ARG A 87 2.31 8.33 5.44
CA ARG A 87 2.22 7.23 4.48
C ARG A 87 0.92 6.47 4.70
N PHE A 88 0.46 5.82 3.65
CA PHE A 88 -0.67 4.90 3.68
C PHE A 88 -0.22 3.53 4.12
N PHE A 89 -0.91 2.99 5.12
CA PHE A 89 -0.73 1.65 5.64
C PHE A 89 -1.99 0.85 5.42
N LYS A 90 -1.85 -0.36 4.88
CA LYS A 90 -2.94 -1.34 4.86
C LYS A 90 -3.25 -1.75 6.29
N VAL A 91 -4.52 -1.75 6.66
CA VAL A 91 -5.00 -2.28 7.93
C VAL A 91 -5.12 -3.79 7.82
N VAL A 92 -4.34 -4.52 8.62
CA VAL A 92 -4.33 -6.00 8.64
C VAL A 92 -5.25 -6.52 9.73
N GLU A 93 -5.20 -5.91 10.92
CA GLU A 93 -6.10 -6.18 12.04
C GLU A 93 -6.43 -4.87 12.75
N ARG A 94 -7.66 -4.75 13.23
CA ARG A 94 -8.16 -3.55 13.93
C ARG A 94 -8.90 -3.95 15.21
N GLY A 95 -8.59 -3.30 16.32
CA GLY A 95 -9.21 -3.60 17.62
C GLY A 95 -8.54 -2.81 18.75
N ALA A 96 -8.39 -3.44 19.91
CA ALA A 96 -7.61 -2.91 21.03
C ALA A 96 -6.14 -2.63 20.60
N VAL A 97 -5.63 -3.44 19.67
CA VAL A 97 -4.34 -3.26 19.01
C VAL A 97 -4.51 -3.36 17.50
N ASN A 98 -3.89 -2.45 16.77
CA ASN A 98 -3.91 -2.45 15.32
C ASN A 98 -2.62 -3.04 14.77
N LEU A 99 -2.77 -3.87 13.73
CA LEU A 99 -1.68 -4.35 12.91
C LEU A 99 -1.82 -3.74 11.52
N TYR A 100 -0.72 -3.19 11.02
CA TYR A 100 -0.63 -2.52 9.75
C TYR A 100 0.45 -3.14 8.87
N SER A 101 0.35 -2.97 7.56
CA SER A 101 1.42 -3.29 6.63
C SER A 101 1.63 -2.21 5.56
N ILE A 102 2.86 -2.09 5.09
CA ILE A 102 3.28 -1.20 3.99
C ILE A 102 4.26 -1.98 3.09
N GLY A 103 4.22 -1.75 1.78
CA GLY A 103 4.94 -2.59 0.81
C GLY A 103 4.12 -3.78 0.31
N GLY A 104 4.73 -4.64 -0.53
CA GLY A 104 4.07 -5.76 -1.20
C GLY A 104 3.41 -5.39 -2.54
N ASN A 105 2.47 -6.22 -3.01
CA ASN A 105 1.69 -6.04 -4.24
C ASN A 105 0.71 -4.85 -4.12
N GLY A 106 1.23 -3.64 -3.99
CA GLY A 106 0.53 -2.38 -4.23
C GLY A 106 0.98 -1.74 -5.54
N ALA A 107 1.60 -2.50 -6.45
CA ALA A 107 2.06 -2.01 -7.73
C ALA A 107 0.86 -1.50 -8.52
N ALA A 108 0.80 -0.18 -8.70
CA ALA A 108 -0.10 0.48 -9.62
C ALA A 108 0.02 -0.18 -11.01
N GLU A 109 -1.11 -0.61 -11.56
CA GLU A 109 -1.21 -0.72 -13.01
C GLU A 109 -1.12 0.73 -13.50
N GLN A 110 -0.03 1.09 -14.17
CA GLN A 110 0.14 2.46 -14.65
C GLN A 110 -1.09 2.80 -15.50
N PRO A 111 -1.79 3.93 -15.26
CA PRO A 111 -2.71 4.44 -16.25
C PRO A 111 -1.87 4.65 -17.51
N GLN A 112 -2.10 3.85 -18.55
CA GLN A 112 -1.40 4.03 -19.83
C GLN A 112 -1.50 5.49 -20.21
N GLU A 113 -0.39 6.22 -20.18
CA GLU A 113 -0.38 7.60 -20.62
C GLU A 113 -0.83 7.58 -22.08
N LYS A 114 -2.01 8.17 -22.33
CA LYS A 114 -2.58 8.29 -23.68
C LYS A 114 -1.55 9.04 -24.51
N ARG A 115 -0.83 8.31 -25.37
CA ARG A 115 0.31 8.77 -26.19
C ARG A 115 0.07 10.21 -26.65
N ARG A 116 0.83 11.16 -26.09
CA ARG A 116 0.77 12.56 -26.53
C ARG A 116 1.23 12.60 -27.98
N ARG A 117 0.40 13.18 -28.83
CA ARG A 117 0.64 13.38 -30.26
C ARG A 117 1.96 14.15 -30.42
N ILE A 118 2.89 13.57 -31.16
CA ILE A 118 4.26 14.05 -31.43
C ILE A 118 4.22 15.56 -31.74
N GLN A 119 4.87 16.37 -30.90
CA GLN A 119 5.25 17.74 -31.25
C GLN A 119 6.66 17.69 -31.83
N PRO A 120 6.88 18.02 -33.11
CA PRO A 120 8.22 18.03 -33.67
C PRO A 120 8.97 19.27 -33.15
N SER A 121 10.03 19.06 -32.38
CA SER A 121 11.00 20.11 -32.05
C SER A 121 12.04 20.19 -33.16
N VAL A 122 12.07 21.29 -33.91
CA VAL A 122 13.14 21.60 -34.87
C VAL A 122 14.33 22.13 -34.07
N GLY A 123 15.42 21.35 -34.00
CA GLY A 123 16.69 21.78 -33.43
C GLY A 123 17.68 22.10 -34.55
N ILE A 124 17.98 23.38 -34.74
CA ILE A 124 19.11 23.86 -35.55
C ILE A 124 20.33 23.88 -34.62
N GLY A 125 21.31 23.02 -34.86
CA GLY A 125 22.55 22.94 -34.08
C GLY A 125 23.77 23.18 -34.95
N GLY A 126 24.36 24.37 -34.85
CA GLY A 126 25.70 24.70 -35.32
C GLY A 126 26.66 24.89 -34.12
N GLY A 127 27.95 24.56 -34.33
CA GLY A 127 29.07 24.76 -33.37
C GLY A 127 29.68 23.43 -32.91
N THR A 128 30.78 22.92 -33.48
CA THR A 128 32.23 23.24 -33.28
C THR A 128 32.83 22.91 -31.90
N GLY A 129 33.66 21.85 -31.87
CA GLY A 129 34.97 21.79 -31.19
C GLY A 129 35.04 21.55 -29.68
N GLY A 130 35.87 20.58 -29.25
CA GLY A 130 36.36 20.52 -27.86
C GLY A 130 36.85 19.15 -27.38
N PHE A 131 38.16 18.91 -27.51
CA PHE A 131 38.92 17.77 -26.99
C PHE A 131 39.08 17.80 -25.45
N GLY A 132 39.20 16.60 -24.83
CA GLY A 132 40.09 16.38 -23.68
C GLY A 132 39.51 15.68 -22.44
N GLY A 133 40.20 14.63 -21.98
CA GLY A 133 40.32 14.35 -20.53
C GLY A 133 39.86 12.98 -20.03
N PHE A 134 40.81 12.05 -19.90
CA PHE A 134 40.72 10.77 -19.20
C PHE A 134 40.42 10.91 -17.69
N GLY A 135 39.68 9.96 -17.11
CA GLY A 135 39.61 9.76 -15.65
C GLY A 135 38.43 8.89 -15.24
N GLY A 136 38.67 7.61 -14.94
CA GLY A 136 37.63 6.63 -14.61
C GLY A 136 36.99 6.84 -13.22
N GLY A 137 35.72 6.46 -13.12
CA GLY A 137 35.07 6.19 -11.83
C GLY A 137 33.68 6.80 -11.68
N VAL A 138 32.67 5.94 -11.79
CA VAL A 138 31.27 6.10 -11.34
C VAL A 138 30.44 7.13 -12.14
N GLY A 139 29.65 6.61 -13.08
CA GLY A 139 28.79 7.38 -13.97
C GLY A 139 27.75 8.21 -13.23
N ILE A 140 27.92 9.52 -13.28
CA ILE A 140 26.87 10.51 -13.04
C ILE A 140 26.23 10.77 -14.40
N THR A 141 25.08 10.17 -14.69
CA THR A 141 24.31 10.53 -15.89
C THR A 141 23.46 11.76 -15.57
N ILE A 142 24.09 12.93 -15.66
CA ILE A 142 23.40 14.20 -15.90
C ILE A 142 23.41 14.41 -17.41
N GLY A 143 22.23 14.37 -18.02
CA GLY A 143 21.98 14.88 -19.37
C GLY A 143 21.42 13.88 -20.37
N GLY A 144 20.45 14.35 -21.16
CA GLY A 144 20.22 13.89 -22.52
C GLY A 144 19.11 12.86 -22.67
N GLY A 145 17.95 13.32 -23.14
CA GLY A 145 16.80 12.48 -23.42
C GLY A 145 17.06 11.34 -24.40
N ARG A 146 16.29 10.27 -24.21
CA ARG A 146 15.87 9.32 -25.25
C ARG A 146 14.76 8.45 -24.66
N ASN A 147 13.66 8.35 -25.39
CA ASN A 147 12.66 7.30 -25.28
C ASN A 147 13.34 5.96 -25.02
N ARG A 148 13.10 5.40 -23.83
CA ARG A 148 13.08 3.96 -23.63
C ARG A 148 11.90 3.67 -22.72
N ASP A 149 11.05 2.79 -23.22
CA ASP A 149 9.98 2.12 -22.50
C ASP A 149 10.49 1.65 -21.14
N ASP A 150 9.97 2.25 -20.07
CA ASP A 150 10.14 1.77 -18.70
C ASP A 150 9.20 0.57 -18.50
N ASP A 151 9.55 -0.53 -19.15
CA ASP A 151 9.01 -1.87 -18.92
C ASP A 151 9.90 -2.63 -17.92
N GLN A 152 10.46 -1.92 -16.92
CA GLN A 152 11.05 -2.57 -15.76
C GLN A 152 9.94 -2.83 -14.73
N PRO A 153 9.60 -4.11 -14.43
CA PRO A 153 8.71 -4.41 -13.32
C PRO A 153 9.37 -3.86 -12.05
N ARG A 154 8.73 -2.87 -11.43
CA ARG A 154 9.15 -2.36 -10.11
C ARG A 154 9.25 -3.56 -9.18
N ALA A 155 10.47 -3.85 -8.70
CA ALA A 155 10.69 -4.91 -7.73
C ALA A 155 9.70 -4.75 -6.58
N VAL A 156 8.93 -5.80 -6.29
CA VAL A 156 7.95 -5.80 -5.20
C VAL A 156 8.69 -5.45 -3.92
N ALA A 157 8.40 -4.27 -3.36
CA ALA A 157 9.02 -3.83 -2.13
C ALA A 157 8.66 -4.83 -1.02
N PRO A 158 9.61 -5.25 -0.16
CA PRO A 158 9.32 -6.17 0.94
C PRO A 158 8.24 -5.59 1.87
N THR A 159 7.27 -6.41 2.25
CA THR A 159 6.14 -6.00 3.09
C THR A 159 6.56 -5.82 4.54
N ALA A 160 6.65 -4.60 5.04
CA ALA A 160 6.94 -4.33 6.44
C ALA A 160 5.63 -4.30 7.27
N TYR A 161 5.68 -4.83 8.49
CA TYR A 161 4.56 -4.88 9.42
C TYR A 161 4.77 -3.92 10.57
N PHE A 162 3.69 -3.31 11.04
CA PHE A 162 3.72 -2.31 12.08
C PHE A 162 2.59 -2.55 13.08
N ILE A 163 2.88 -2.39 14.37
CA ILE A 163 1.91 -2.59 15.45
C ILE A 163 1.71 -1.31 16.25
N GLU A 164 0.45 -0.98 16.54
CA GLU A 164 0.07 0.20 17.30
C GLU A 164 -1.00 -0.19 18.34
N ARG A 165 -0.80 0.24 19.59
CA ARG A 165 -1.85 0.23 20.60
C ARG A 165 -2.11 1.67 21.02
N PHE A 166 -3.36 2.09 20.90
CA PHE A 166 -3.76 3.46 21.19
C PHE A 166 -3.34 3.87 22.61
N GLY A 167 -2.78 5.07 22.74
CA GLY A 167 -2.32 5.62 24.04
C GLY A 167 -0.98 5.08 24.56
N THR A 168 -0.30 4.15 23.86
CA THR A 168 0.95 3.52 24.35
C THR A 168 2.22 3.96 23.61
N GLY A 169 2.17 5.14 22.97
CA GLY A 169 3.29 5.68 22.19
C GLY A 169 3.20 5.36 20.69
N PRO A 170 4.29 5.55 19.93
CA PRO A 170 4.28 5.45 18.48
C PRO A 170 4.06 4.01 18.01
N MET A 171 3.67 3.91 16.74
CA MET A 171 3.63 2.67 15.98
C MET A 171 5.06 2.10 15.85
N VAL A 172 5.20 0.80 16.05
CA VAL A 172 6.51 0.10 16.07
C VAL A 172 6.59 -0.87 14.89
N GLU A 173 7.71 -0.88 14.18
CA GLU A 173 7.98 -1.83 13.09
C GLU A 173 8.36 -3.21 13.64
N LEU A 174 7.83 -4.26 13.00
CA LEU A 174 8.17 -5.65 13.28
C LEU A 174 9.12 -6.17 12.19
N PRO A 175 10.34 -6.63 12.54
CA PRO A 175 11.34 -7.09 11.57
C PRO A 175 11.03 -8.52 11.07
N VAL A 176 9.91 -8.70 10.39
CA VAL A 176 9.43 -10.01 9.90
C VAL A 176 10.19 -10.49 8.65
N ASN A 177 10.81 -9.57 7.90
CA ASN A 177 11.51 -9.89 6.66
C ASN A 177 13.02 -10.14 6.84
N GLY A 178 13.60 -10.91 5.91
CA GLY A 178 15.05 -11.11 5.81
C GLY A 178 15.61 -12.26 6.65
N GLY A 179 14.85 -13.36 6.80
CA GLY A 179 15.27 -14.58 7.49
C GLY A 179 15.05 -14.59 9.00
N ASN A 180 14.95 -15.80 9.56
CA ASN A 180 14.80 -16.05 10.99
C ASN A 180 16.16 -15.93 11.67
N SER A 181 16.34 -14.91 12.51
CA SER A 181 17.51 -14.80 13.38
C SER A 181 17.02 -14.63 14.82
N GLU A 182 17.79 -15.15 15.77
CA GLU A 182 17.41 -15.11 17.18
C GLU A 182 17.16 -13.68 17.66
N GLY A 183 18.01 -12.72 17.29
CA GLY A 183 17.83 -11.31 17.63
C GLY A 183 16.53 -10.70 17.10
N LYS A 184 16.12 -11.04 15.86
CA LYS A 184 14.82 -10.59 15.31
C LYS A 184 13.65 -11.21 16.05
N ASN A 185 13.71 -12.51 16.34
CA ASN A 185 12.65 -13.20 17.06
C ASN A 185 12.51 -12.65 18.48
N GLN A 186 13.61 -12.36 19.16
CA GLN A 186 13.61 -11.68 20.47
C GLN A 186 13.01 -10.27 20.37
N GLN A 187 13.36 -9.49 19.34
CA GLN A 187 12.78 -8.16 19.13
C GLN A 187 11.27 -8.23 18.90
N ILE A 188 10.79 -9.12 18.03
CA ILE A 188 9.35 -9.33 17.79
C ILE A 188 8.65 -9.73 19.09
N LYS A 189 9.22 -10.71 19.82
CA LYS A 189 8.69 -11.17 21.11
C LYS A 189 8.54 -10.02 22.11
N ASN A 190 9.57 -9.19 22.27
CA ASN A 190 9.53 -8.05 23.18
C ASN A 190 8.46 -7.02 22.78
N VAL A 191 8.35 -6.70 21.50
CA VAL A 191 7.32 -5.77 21.01
C VAL A 191 5.92 -6.33 21.23
N LEU A 192 5.69 -7.61 20.95
CA LEU A 192 4.40 -8.26 21.18
C LEU A 192 4.04 -8.27 22.67
N LEU A 193 4.96 -8.66 23.56
CA LEU A 193 4.74 -8.65 25.01
C LEU A 193 4.48 -7.23 25.55
N GLN A 194 5.12 -6.20 24.97
CA GLN A 194 4.90 -4.82 25.37
C GLN A 194 3.54 -4.27 24.88
N LYS A 195 3.08 -4.69 23.71
CA LYS A 195 1.85 -4.15 23.10
C LYS A 195 0.60 -4.95 23.45
N LEU A 196 0.72 -6.26 23.66
CA LEU A 196 -0.37 -7.20 23.99
C LEU A 196 -0.38 -7.51 25.49
N ILE A 197 -0.50 -6.48 26.34
CA ILE A 197 -0.46 -6.63 27.81
C ILE A 197 -1.81 -7.08 28.37
N ASN A 198 -1.82 -7.51 29.63
CA ASN A 198 -3.01 -7.92 30.38
C ASN A 198 -3.66 -9.22 29.84
N ASP A 199 -2.88 -10.05 29.14
CA ASP A 199 -3.26 -11.37 28.67
C ASP A 199 -2.12 -12.35 29.00
N GLU A 200 -2.23 -13.04 30.14
CA GLU A 200 -1.17 -13.92 30.65
C GLU A 200 -1.00 -15.16 29.77
N ASP A 201 -2.11 -15.75 29.32
CA ASP A 201 -2.12 -16.93 28.44
C ASP A 201 -1.45 -16.61 27.10
N LEU A 202 -1.78 -15.47 26.50
CA LEU A 202 -1.14 -15.03 25.26
C LEU A 202 0.34 -14.70 25.48
N ALA A 203 0.68 -14.07 26.60
CA ALA A 203 2.07 -13.78 26.95
C ALA A 203 2.91 -15.05 27.10
N GLU A 204 2.37 -16.12 27.71
CA GLU A 204 3.05 -17.41 27.81
C GLU A 204 3.28 -18.03 26.43
N ARG A 205 2.27 -18.03 25.56
CA ARG A 205 2.37 -18.52 24.17
C ARG A 205 3.41 -17.74 23.36
N ILE A 206 3.48 -16.43 23.53
CA ILE A 206 4.50 -15.58 22.88
C ILE A 206 5.90 -15.92 23.40
N LYS A 207 6.06 -16.18 24.71
CA LYS A 207 7.35 -16.55 25.31
C LYS A 207 7.87 -17.89 24.82
N THR A 208 7.01 -18.89 24.68
CA THR A 208 7.37 -20.25 24.20
C THR A 208 7.61 -20.33 22.70
N THR A 209 7.27 -19.27 21.95
CA THR A 209 7.48 -19.22 20.50
C THR A 209 8.93 -18.95 20.15
N GLU A 210 9.51 -19.83 19.33
CA GLU A 210 10.90 -19.74 18.88
C GLU A 210 11.06 -18.93 17.59
N THR A 211 10.07 -19.01 16.69
CA THR A 211 10.11 -18.36 15.37
C THR A 211 8.83 -17.57 15.11
N PHE A 212 8.98 -16.38 14.53
CA PHE A 212 7.86 -15.51 14.20
C PHE A 212 7.80 -15.28 12.70
N ASP A 213 6.63 -15.51 12.12
CA ASP A 213 6.30 -15.12 10.75
C ASP A 213 5.09 -14.19 10.73
N ALA A 214 4.77 -13.65 9.55
CA ALA A 214 3.66 -12.73 9.38
C ALA A 214 2.31 -13.35 9.78
N LYS A 215 2.13 -14.65 9.52
CA LYS A 215 0.88 -15.37 9.81
C LYS A 215 0.67 -15.50 11.31
N LEU A 216 1.72 -15.85 12.05
CA LEU A 216 1.69 -16.03 13.49
C LEU A 216 1.51 -14.70 14.22
N ILE A 217 2.20 -13.65 13.77
CA ILE A 217 2.01 -12.29 14.30
C ILE A 217 0.55 -11.85 14.13
N LYS A 218 -0.02 -12.04 12.94
CA LYS A 218 -1.44 -11.74 12.69
C LYS A 218 -2.35 -12.53 13.63
N ALA A 219 -2.08 -13.82 13.83
CA ALA A 219 -2.87 -14.66 14.72
C ALA A 219 -2.82 -14.19 16.20
N TYR A 220 -1.65 -13.77 16.70
CA TYR A 220 -1.55 -13.24 18.06
C TYR A 220 -2.31 -11.93 18.24
N VAL A 221 -2.20 -11.00 17.28
CA VAL A 221 -2.94 -9.74 17.34
C VAL A 221 -4.45 -9.98 17.24
N ALA A 222 -4.89 -10.89 16.36
CA ALA A 222 -6.29 -11.26 16.22
C ALA A 222 -6.84 -11.88 17.52
N ALA A 223 -6.12 -12.83 18.11
CA ALA A 223 -6.52 -13.46 19.37
C ALA A 223 -6.62 -12.44 20.52
N TYR A 224 -5.63 -11.54 20.64
CA TYR A 224 -5.68 -10.47 21.63
C TYR A 224 -6.90 -9.57 21.43
N ASN A 225 -7.14 -9.14 20.19
CA ASN A 225 -8.26 -8.28 19.86
C ASN A 225 -9.59 -8.94 20.14
N GLU A 226 -9.73 -10.25 19.90
CA GLU A 226 -10.95 -11.01 20.19
C GLU A 226 -11.27 -11.07 21.69
N MET A 227 -10.24 -11.26 22.53
CA MET A 227 -10.40 -11.28 24.00
C MET A 227 -10.73 -9.90 24.59
N HIS A 228 -10.40 -8.82 23.88
CA HIS A 228 -10.53 -7.42 24.35
C HIS A 228 -11.57 -6.62 23.55
N LYS A 229 -12.53 -7.30 22.92
CA LYS A 229 -13.68 -6.64 22.27
C LYS A 229 -14.69 -6.10 23.27
#